data_AF-A0ABD2E336-F1
#
_entry.id   AF-A0ABD2E336-F1
#
_cell.length_a   1.000
_cell.length_b   1.000
_cell.length_c   1.000
_cell.angle_alpha   90.00
_cell.angle_beta   90.00
_cell.angle_gamma   90.00
#
_symmetry.space_group_name_H-M   'P 1'
#
loop_
_entity.id
_entity.type
_entity.pdbx_description
1 polymer ?
#
loop_
_entity_poly.entity_id
_entity_poly.type
_entity_poly.pdbx_seq_one_letter_code
_entity_poly.pdbx_strand_id
1 'polypeptide(L)'
;MSDQQLDCALDLMRRLPPQQIEKNLSDLIDLVPGLCEDLLSSVDQPLKIARDKVVGKDYLLCDYNRDGDSYRSPWSNKYDPPLEDGAMPSARLRKLEVEANNAFDQYRDLCF
;
A
#
# COMPACT_ATOMS: atom_id res chain seq x y z
N MET A 1 -23.93 -11.86 -2.48
CA MET A 1 -24.34 -10.43 -2.48
C MET A 1 -23.11 -9.55 -2.44
N SER A 2 -22.19 -9.77 -1.48
CA SER A 2 -20.88 -9.09 -1.43
C SER A 2 -20.07 -9.21 -2.72
N ASP A 3 -19.93 -10.44 -3.26
CA ASP A 3 -19.11 -10.68 -4.48
C ASP A 3 -19.61 -9.90 -5.70
N GLN A 4 -20.92 -9.84 -5.91
CA GLN A 4 -21.50 -9.07 -7.01
C GLN A 4 -21.26 -7.57 -6.83
N GLN A 5 -21.30 -7.07 -5.59
CA GLN A 5 -21.00 -5.67 -5.30
C GLN A 5 -19.53 -5.36 -5.56
N LEU A 6 -18.61 -6.25 -5.18
CA LEU A 6 -17.19 -6.13 -5.46
C LEU A 6 -16.92 -6.15 -6.98
N ASP A 7 -17.49 -7.09 -7.72
CA ASP A 7 -17.38 -7.16 -9.18
C ASP A 7 -17.83 -5.85 -9.85
N CYS A 8 -18.97 -5.30 -9.41
CA CYS A 8 -19.48 -4.03 -9.91
C CYS A 8 -18.58 -2.84 -9.52
N ALA A 9 -18.04 -2.83 -8.31
CA ALA A 9 -17.16 -1.78 -7.82
C ALA A 9 -15.83 -1.76 -8.60
N LEU A 10 -15.23 -2.93 -8.84
CA LEU A 10 -14.04 -3.07 -9.68
C LEU A 10 -14.32 -2.68 -11.14
N ASP A 11 -15.52 -3.00 -11.66
CA ASP A 11 -15.93 -2.54 -12.99
C ASP A 11 -16.06 -1.03 -13.09
N LEU A 12 -16.57 -0.39 -12.03
CA LEU A 12 -16.66 1.06 -11.96
C LEU A 12 -15.28 1.71 -11.98
N MET A 13 -14.32 1.18 -11.21
CA MET A 13 -12.94 1.68 -11.17
C MET A 13 -12.21 1.53 -12.51
N ARG A 14 -12.59 0.57 -13.36
CA ARG A 14 -12.07 0.43 -14.74
C ARG A 14 -12.63 1.46 -15.72
N ARG A 15 -13.74 2.13 -15.38
CA ARG A 15 -14.48 3.03 -16.29
C ARG A 15 -14.40 4.49 -15.89
N LEU A 16 -14.25 4.78 -14.60
CA LEU A 16 -14.12 6.16 -14.11
C LEU A 16 -12.78 6.78 -14.59
N PRO A 17 -12.72 8.12 -14.73
CA PRO A 17 -11.50 8.80 -15.14
C PRO A 17 -10.33 8.48 -14.20
N PRO A 18 -9.21 7.91 -14.71
CA PRO A 18 -8.09 7.49 -13.85
C PRO A 18 -7.38 8.66 -13.17
N GLN A 19 -7.53 9.89 -13.67
CA GLN A 19 -6.97 11.10 -13.05
C GLN A 19 -7.57 11.38 -11.67
N GLN A 20 -8.73 10.79 -11.35
CA GLN A 20 -9.43 10.96 -10.09
C GLN A 20 -9.38 9.69 -9.22
N ILE A 21 -8.47 8.75 -9.50
CA ILE A 21 -8.46 7.41 -8.89
C ILE A 21 -8.52 7.42 -7.35
N GLU A 22 -7.76 8.29 -6.69
CA GLU A 22 -7.77 8.39 -5.21
C GLU A 22 -9.15 8.83 -4.70
N LYS A 23 -9.75 9.82 -5.37
CA LYS A 23 -11.09 10.30 -5.03
C LYS A 23 -12.16 9.27 -5.34
N ASN A 24 -12.10 8.64 -6.51
CA ASN A 24 -13.04 7.60 -6.92
C ASN A 24 -13.06 6.44 -5.93
N LEU A 25 -11.90 6.01 -5.45
CA LEU A 25 -11.81 4.94 -4.45
C LEU A 25 -12.39 5.39 -3.11
N SER A 26 -12.06 6.61 -2.64
CA SER A 26 -12.65 7.18 -1.42
C SER A 26 -14.17 7.24 -1.50
N ASP A 27 -14.71 7.80 -2.59
CA ASP A 27 -16.15 7.93 -2.83
C ASP A 27 -16.83 6.54 -2.90
N LEU A 28 -16.13 5.53 -3.41
CA LEU A 28 -16.64 4.15 -3.53
C LEU A 28 -16.66 3.43 -2.17
N ILE A 29 -15.67 3.67 -1.32
CA ILE A 29 -15.64 3.18 0.07
C ILE A 29 -16.76 3.85 0.87
N ASP A 30 -16.98 5.15 0.70
CA ASP A 30 -18.09 5.87 1.35
C ASP A 30 -19.46 5.34 0.91
N LEU A 31 -19.60 4.97 -0.37
CA LEU A 31 -20.82 4.42 -0.94
C LEU A 31 -21.11 3.00 -0.44
N VAL A 32 -20.09 2.15 -0.31
CA VAL A 32 -20.22 0.76 0.15
C VAL A 32 -19.16 0.44 1.21
N PRO A 33 -19.33 0.91 2.47
CA PRO A 33 -18.31 0.77 3.51
C PRO A 33 -17.95 -0.69 3.85
N GLY A 34 -18.88 -1.62 3.62
CA GLY A 34 -18.66 -3.05 3.84
C GLY A 34 -17.62 -3.70 2.91
N LEU A 35 -17.21 -3.02 1.84
CA LEU A 35 -16.17 -3.49 0.91
C LEU A 35 -14.82 -2.78 1.11
N CYS A 36 -14.63 -1.99 2.17
CA CYS A 36 -13.44 -1.16 2.36
C CYS A 36 -12.13 -1.98 2.23
N GLU A 37 -12.02 -3.11 2.93
CA GLU A 37 -10.84 -3.98 2.91
C GLU A 37 -10.62 -4.63 1.53
N ASP A 38 -11.69 -5.13 0.90
CA ASP A 38 -11.62 -5.74 -0.43
C ASP A 38 -11.20 -4.71 -1.50
N LEU A 39 -11.71 -3.48 -1.41
CA LEU A 39 -11.39 -2.40 -2.35
C LEU A 39 -9.96 -1.89 -2.19
N LEU A 40 -9.50 -1.67 -0.95
CA LEU A 40 -8.14 -1.21 -0.68
C LEU A 40 -7.08 -2.23 -1.12
N SER A 41 -7.39 -3.52 -1.01
CA SER A 41 -6.51 -4.61 -1.44
C SER A 41 -6.57 -4.93 -2.95
N SER A 42 -7.67 -4.61 -3.63
CA SER A 42 -7.89 -4.97 -5.04
C SER A 42 -7.75 -3.81 -6.03
N VAL A 43 -7.80 -2.57 -5.55
CA VAL A 43 -7.72 -1.37 -6.40
C VAL A 43 -6.38 -0.68 -6.22
N ASP A 44 -5.53 -0.78 -7.23
CA ASP A 44 -4.23 -0.12 -7.25
C ASP A 44 -4.37 1.41 -7.17
N GLN A 45 -3.53 2.04 -6.35
CA GLN A 45 -3.42 3.49 -6.24
C GLN A 45 -2.04 3.97 -6.67
N PRO A 46 -1.91 5.22 -7.12
CA PRO A 46 -0.61 5.83 -7.35
C PRO A 46 0.27 5.74 -6.09
N LEU A 47 1.51 5.29 -6.27
CA LEU A 47 2.46 5.16 -5.17
C LEU A 47 2.82 6.55 -4.62
N LYS A 48 2.71 6.72 -3.31
CA LYS A 48 3.14 7.93 -2.61
C LYS A 48 4.52 7.73 -2.02
N ILE A 49 5.31 8.79 -1.92
CA ILE A 49 6.65 8.74 -1.35
C ILE A 49 6.59 9.27 0.09
N ALA A 50 7.20 8.54 1.02
CA ALA A 50 7.47 9.00 2.38
C ALA A 50 8.96 8.90 2.70
N ARG A 51 9.41 9.64 3.72
CA ARG A 51 10.80 9.65 4.18
C ARG A 51 10.92 8.86 5.48
N ASP A 52 11.76 7.83 5.49
CA ASP A 52 12.18 7.19 6.73
C ASP A 52 13.10 8.15 7.50
N LYS A 53 12.64 8.63 8.65
CA LYS A 53 13.37 9.61 9.48
C LYS A 53 14.56 9.00 10.24
N VAL A 54 14.61 7.68 10.39
CA VAL A 54 15.69 6.96 11.09
C VAL A 54 16.88 6.78 10.17
N VAL A 55 16.64 6.32 8.94
CA VAL A 55 17.71 6.01 7.96
C VAL A 55 17.95 7.17 7.00
N GLY A 56 16.98 8.09 6.86
CA GLY A 56 17.06 9.18 5.91
C GLY A 56 16.95 8.69 4.46
N LYS A 57 16.05 7.73 4.18
CA LYS A 57 15.79 7.19 2.84
C LYS A 57 14.31 7.28 2.49
N ASP A 58 14.02 7.46 1.21
CA ASP A 58 12.66 7.45 0.72
C ASP A 58 12.12 6.01 0.64
N TYR A 59 10.82 5.85 0.84
CA TYR A 59 10.11 4.59 0.65
C TYR A 59 8.70 4.84 0.09
N LEU A 60 8.13 3.82 -0.53
CA LEU A 60 6.84 3.90 -1.20
C LEU A 60 5.72 3.46 -0.26
N LEU A 61 4.59 4.15 -0.34
CA LEU A 61 3.37 3.86 0.42
C LEU A 61 2.36 3.15 -0.48
N CYS A 62 1.83 2.04 0.01
CA CYS A 62 0.68 1.33 -0.55
C CYS A 62 -0.05 0.58 0.55
N ASP A 63 -1.15 -0.10 0.21
CA ASP A 63 -1.93 -0.84 1.20
C ASP A 63 -1.14 -2.00 1.82
N TYR A 64 -0.22 -2.61 1.05
CA TYR A 64 0.59 -3.75 1.50
C TYR A 64 1.59 -3.44 2.61
N ASN A 65 1.96 -2.18 2.83
CA ASN A 65 2.77 -1.77 3.98
C ASN A 65 2.01 -0.87 4.95
N ARG A 66 0.69 -0.80 4.84
CA ARG A 66 -0.21 -0.04 5.71
C ARG A 66 -0.69 -0.89 6.89
N ASP A 67 -0.83 -0.25 8.04
CA ASP A 67 -1.63 -0.76 9.16
C ASP A 67 -2.30 0.43 9.85
N GLY A 68 -3.63 0.40 9.96
CA GLY A 68 -4.43 1.56 10.32
C GLY A 68 -4.12 2.76 9.40
N ASP A 69 -3.60 3.85 9.96
CA ASP A 69 -3.18 5.05 9.20
C ASP A 69 -1.65 5.22 9.15
N SER A 70 -0.91 4.17 9.51
CA SER A 70 0.55 4.17 9.53
C SER A 70 1.12 3.28 8.44
N TYR A 71 2.35 3.60 8.00
CA TYR A 71 3.06 2.82 6.99
C TYR A 71 4.41 2.33 7.48
N ARG A 72 4.74 1.07 7.19
CA ARG A 72 6.01 0.44 7.57
C ARG A 72 7.09 0.75 6.56
N SER A 73 8.18 1.36 7.03
CA SER A 73 9.37 1.56 6.20
C SER A 73 10.13 0.24 6.00
N PRO A 74 10.55 -0.09 4.76
CA PRO A 74 11.37 -1.27 4.50
C PRO A 74 12.80 -1.13 5.06
N TRP A 75 13.24 0.09 5.41
CA TRP A 75 14.60 0.34 5.89
C TRP A 75 14.72 0.14 7.40
N SER A 76 14.01 0.95 8.19
CA SER A 76 14.02 0.86 9.66
C SER A 76 13.13 -0.25 10.22
N ASN A 77 12.23 -0.82 9.40
CA ASN A 77 11.21 -1.76 9.84
C ASN A 77 10.26 -1.17 10.91
N LYS A 78 10.01 0.14 10.84
CA LYS A 78 9.13 0.86 11.78
C LYS A 78 7.97 1.50 11.04
N TYR A 79 6.84 1.57 11.71
CA TYR A 79 5.67 2.33 11.28
C TYR A 79 5.86 3.82 11.55
N ASP A 80 5.39 4.66 10.63
CA ASP A 80 5.18 6.10 10.83
C ASP A 80 3.74 6.47 10.41
N PRO A 81 2.91 7.02 11.31
CA PRO A 81 3.14 7.20 12.75
C PRO A 81 3.46 5.90 13.52
N PRO A 82 4.16 5.95 14.67
CA PRO A 82 4.51 4.75 15.42
C PRO A 82 3.28 3.93 15.88
N LEU A 83 3.38 2.61 15.75
CA LEU A 83 2.40 1.63 16.24
C LEU A 83 3.10 0.61 17.14
N GLU A 84 2.42 0.18 18.21
CA GLU A 84 2.95 -0.83 19.14
C GLU A 84 2.69 -2.26 18.65
N ASP A 85 1.57 -2.48 17.96
CA ASP A 85 1.02 -3.79 17.56
C ASP A 85 0.81 -3.94 16.05
N GLY A 86 1.51 -3.13 15.25
CA GLY A 86 1.43 -3.20 13.79
C GLY A 86 1.90 -4.54 13.22
N ALA A 87 1.36 -4.93 12.06
CA ALA A 87 1.69 -6.17 11.38
C ALA A 87 3.19 -6.25 10.97
N MET A 88 3.90 -7.25 11.49
CA MET A 88 5.34 -7.41 11.25
C MET A 88 5.67 -8.73 10.54
N PRO A 89 6.61 -8.73 9.57
CA PRO A 89 7.09 -9.97 8.98
C PRO A 89 7.83 -10.82 10.02
N SER A 90 7.75 -12.15 9.88
CA SER A 90 8.58 -13.06 10.68
C SER A 90 10.08 -12.75 10.48
N ALA A 91 10.93 -13.10 11.46
CA ALA A 91 12.37 -12.84 11.37
C ALA A 91 13.01 -13.40 10.09
N ARG A 92 12.56 -14.58 9.64
CA ARG A 92 12.99 -15.19 8.38
C ARG A 92 12.57 -14.37 7.17
N LEU A 93 11.30 -13.96 7.11
CA LEU A 93 10.78 -13.14 6.00
C LEU A 93 11.42 -11.74 5.98
N ARG A 94 11.66 -11.13 7.15
CA ARG A 94 12.33 -9.83 7.23
C ARG A 94 13.75 -9.88 6.67
N LYS A 95 14.50 -10.95 6.92
CA LYS A 95 15.83 -11.11 6.33
C LYS A 95 15.76 -11.14 4.80
N LEU A 96 14.82 -11.92 4.25
CA LEU A 96 14.60 -12.00 2.81
C LEU A 96 14.12 -10.67 2.21
N GLU A 97 13.26 -9.94 2.93
CA GLU A 97 12.77 -8.62 2.53
C GLU A 97 13.93 -7.62 2.40
N VAL A 98 14.90 -7.61 3.33
CA VAL A 98 16.08 -6.74 3.24
C VAL A 98 16.96 -7.10 2.05
N GLU A 99 17.19 -8.39 1.80
CA GLU A 99 17.92 -8.87 0.61
C GLU A 99 17.21 -8.44 -0.69
N ALA A 100 15.89 -8.60 -0.75
CA ALA A 100 15.07 -8.20 -1.89
C ALA A 100 15.12 -6.68 -2.12
N ASN A 101 14.98 -5.87 -1.07
CA ASN A 101 15.05 -4.40 -1.19
C ASN A 101 16.39 -3.96 -1.79
N ASN A 102 17.51 -4.54 -1.34
CA ASN A 102 18.82 -4.21 -1.90
C ASN A 102 18.98 -4.64 -3.37
N ALA A 103 18.40 -5.78 -3.76
CA ALA A 103 18.43 -6.25 -5.15
C ALA A 103 17.56 -5.38 -6.07
N PHE A 104 16.35 -5.02 -5.63
CA PHE A 104 15.45 -4.17 -6.41
C PHE A 104 15.90 -2.70 -6.46
N ASP A 105 16.61 -2.20 -5.45
CA ASP A 105 17.23 -0.87 -5.48
C ASP A 105 18.30 -0.78 -6.59
N GLN A 106 19.12 -1.83 -6.73
CA GLN A 106 20.07 -1.94 -7.86
C GLN A 106 19.35 -2.06 -9.20
N TYR A 107 18.30 -2.87 -9.28
CA TYR A 107 17.50 -2.99 -10.50
C TYR A 107 16.89 -1.65 -10.90
N ARG A 108 16.35 -0.89 -9.94
CA ARG A 108 15.82 0.45 -10.18
C ARG A 108 16.88 1.32 -10.84
N ASP A 109 18.07 1.41 -10.23
CA ASP A 109 19.16 2.26 -10.72
C ASP A 109 19.65 1.87 -12.14
N LEU A 110 19.44 0.60 -12.54
CA LEU A 110 19.79 0.12 -13.87
C LEU A 110 18.72 0.38 -14.93
N CYS A 111 17.45 0.56 -14.53
CA CYS A 111 16.31 0.57 -15.45
C CYS A 111 15.49 1.87 -15.44
N PHE A 112 15.65 2.75 -14.46
CA PHE A 112 14.89 3.99 -14.28
C PHE A 112 15.82 5.15 -13.89
#